data_AF-A0A9P3ICC8-F1
#
_entry.id   AF-A0A9P3ICC8-F1
#
_cell.length_a   1.000
_cell.length_b   1.000
_cell.length_c   1.000
_cell.angle_alpha   90.00
_cell.angle_beta   90.00
_cell.angle_gamma   90.00
#
_symmetry.space_group_name_H-M   'P 1'
#
loop_
_entity.id
_entity.type
_entity.pdbx_description
1 polymer ?
#
loop_
_entity_poly.entity_id
_entity_poly.type
_entity_poly.pdbx_seq_one_letter_code
_entity_poly.pdbx_strand_id
1 'polypeptide(L)'
;MAFMFLFFAIGATGGLTSLVTSGRPIFESPHAYSGMAGLVLLTIQAAMTSQFKSNPDLRGVHAYLGSAIMLLFVVHGILGLQLGLSY
;
A
#
# COMPACT_ATOMS: atom_id res chain seq x y z
N MET A 1 -1.41 -12.12 4.46
CA MET A 1 -0.76 -11.03 3.69
C MET A 1 -0.90 -11.14 2.19
N ALA A 2 -0.85 -12.33 1.56
CA ALA A 2 -0.94 -12.46 0.10
C ALA A 2 -2.15 -11.74 -0.54
N PHE A 3 -3.35 -11.90 0.03
CA PHE A 3 -4.55 -11.21 -0.46
C PHE A 3 -4.49 -9.69 -0.31
N MET A 4 -3.97 -9.18 0.80
CA MET A 4 -3.84 -7.74 1.02
C MET A 4 -2.82 -7.13 0.07
N PHE A 5 -1.69 -7.81 -0.15
CA PHE A 5 -0.70 -7.41 -1.14
C PHE A 5 -1.28 -7.38 -2.55
N LEU A 6 -2.01 -8.43 -2.95
CA LEU A 6 -2.66 -8.49 -4.26
C LEU A 6 -3.71 -7.39 -4.44
N PHE A 7 -4.58 -7.20 -3.45
CA PHE A 7 -5.59 -6.14 -3.46
C PHE A 7 -4.95 -4.76 -3.61
N PHE A 8 -3.86 -4.49 -2.89
CA PHE A 8 -3.13 -3.23 -2.97
C PHE A 8 -2.39 -3.05 -4.30
N ALA A 9 -1.79 -4.12 -4.82
CA ALA A 9 -1.11 -4.09 -6.10
C ALA A 9 -2.08 -3.76 -7.24
N ILE A 10 -3.23 -4.43 -7.27
CA ILE A 10 -4.28 -4.18 -8.27
C ILE A 10 -4.88 -2.78 -8.08
N GLY A 11 -5.16 -2.37 -6.84
CA GLY A 11 -5.64 -1.02 -6.54
C GLY A 11 -4.70 0.09 -7.04
N ALA A 12 -3.41 -0.04 -6.73
CA ALA A 12 -2.38 0.90 -7.20
C ALA A 12 -2.29 0.95 -8.73
N THR A 13 -2.41 -0.20 -9.43
CA THR A 13 -2.45 -0.21 -10.90
C THR A 13 -3.70 0.46 -11.45
N GLY A 14 -4.86 0.33 -10.80
CA GLY A 14 -6.09 1.04 -11.19
C GLY A 14 -5.93 2.56 -11.14
N GLY A 15 -5.22 3.08 -10.13
CA GLY A 15 -4.85 4.49 -10.06
C GLY A 15 -3.97 4.96 -11.22
N LEU A 16 -2.98 4.16 -11.61
CA LEU A 16 -2.14 4.44 -12.78
C LEU A 16 -2.96 4.44 -14.07
N THR A 17 -3.86 3.46 -14.24
CA THR A 17 -4.76 3.40 -15.38
C THR A 17 -5.62 4.65 -15.48
N SER A 18 -6.23 5.10 -14.38
CA SER A 18 -7.05 6.32 -14.33
C SER A 18 -6.27 7.56 -14.77
N LEU A 19 -5.01 7.71 -14.36
CA LEU A 19 -4.15 8.82 -14.79
C LEU A 19 -3.85 8.75 -16.30
N VAL A 20 -3.44 7.58 -16.79
CA VAL A 20 -3.08 7.37 -18.20
C VAL A 20 -4.29 7.61 -19.11
N THR A 21 -5.47 7.10 -18.76
CA THR A 21 -6.69 7.30 -19.57
C THR A 21 -7.19 8.74 -19.52
N SER A 22 -6.80 9.50 -18.50
CA SER A 22 -7.12 10.93 -18.34
C SER A 22 -6.03 11.86 -18.90
N GLY A 23 -4.99 11.32 -19.56
CA GLY A 23 -3.90 12.12 -20.13
C GLY A 23 -3.01 12.82 -19.09
N ARG A 24 -2.99 12.31 -17.84
CA ARG A 24 -2.22 12.87 -16.72
C ARG A 24 -0.90 12.11 -16.52
N PRO A 25 0.17 12.77 -16.07
CA PRO A 25 1.39 12.10 -15.62
C PRO A 25 1.13 11.10 -14.48
N ILE A 26 1.76 9.92 -14.56
CA ILE A 26 1.55 8.79 -13.64
C ILE A 26 1.98 9.04 -12.18
N PHE A 27 2.74 10.10 -11.94
CA PHE A 27 3.24 10.50 -10.62
C PHE A 27 2.55 11.74 -10.05
N GLU A 28 1.42 12.17 -10.60
CA GLU A 28 0.67 13.33 -10.07
C GLU A 28 -0.34 12.96 -8.97
N SER A 29 -0.54 11.66 -8.68
CA SER A 29 -1.58 11.22 -7.76
C SER A 29 -1.05 10.80 -6.39
N PRO A 30 -1.54 11.40 -5.29
CA PRO A 30 -1.30 10.90 -3.93
C PRO A 30 -1.75 9.44 -3.74
N HIS A 31 -2.76 8.98 -4.47
CA HIS A 31 -3.18 7.58 -4.46
C HIS A 31 -2.09 6.65 -5.04
N ALA A 32 -1.44 7.04 -6.13
CA ALA A 32 -0.34 6.27 -6.73
C ALA A 32 0.86 6.15 -5.77
N TYR A 33 1.26 7.26 -5.13
CA TYR A 33 2.35 7.25 -4.15
C TYR A 33 2.03 6.42 -2.91
N SER A 34 0.83 6.58 -2.33
CA SER A 34 0.42 5.78 -1.17
C SER A 34 0.34 4.28 -1.48
N GLY A 35 -0.06 3.92 -2.72
CA GLY A 35 -0.04 2.54 -3.21
C GLY A 35 1.36 1.94 -3.25
N MET A 36 2.32 2.64 -3.87
CA MET A 36 3.73 2.22 -3.91
C MET A 36 4.34 2.07 -2.52
N ALA A 37 4.12 3.05 -1.65
CA ALA A 37 4.57 3.00 -0.26
C ALA A 37 3.98 1.79 0.47
N GLY A 38 2.68 1.53 0.32
CA GLY A 38 2.00 0.38 0.90
C GLY A 38 2.60 -0.96 0.46
N LEU A 39 2.93 -1.12 -0.83
CA LEU A 39 3.56 -2.34 -1.36
C LEU A 39 4.96 -2.58 -0.80
N VAL A 40 5.78 -1.53 -0.70
CA VAL A 40 7.11 -1.62 -0.08
C VAL A 40 6.99 -2.00 1.38
N LEU A 41 6.11 -1.34 2.13
CA LEU A 41 5.90 -1.62 3.56
C LEU A 41 5.35 -3.03 3.80
N LEU A 42 4.42 -3.51 2.98
CA LEU A 42 3.93 -4.88 3.05
C LEU A 42 5.02 -5.91 2.77
N THR A 43 5.94 -5.62 1.86
CA THR A 43 7.08 -6.49 1.55
C THR A 43 8.00 -6.61 2.77
N ILE A 44 8.31 -5.49 3.42
CA ILE A 44 9.10 -5.45 4.67
C ILE A 44 8.36 -6.21 5.78
N GLN A 45 7.06 -5.92 5.96
CA GLN A 45 6.20 -6.56 6.96
C GLN A 45 6.18 -8.09 6.83
N ALA A 46 6.14 -8.60 5.60
CA ALA A 46 6.18 -10.02 5.30
C ALA A 46 7.57 -10.63 5.48
N ALA A 47 8.63 -9.97 5.01
CA ALA A 47 10.00 -10.47 5.12
C ALA A 47 10.43 -10.66 6.58
N MET A 48 10.00 -9.76 7.48
CA MET A 48 10.34 -9.76 8.90
C MET A 48 9.92 -11.04 9.64
N THR A 49 8.86 -11.74 9.19
CA THR A 49 8.36 -12.95 9.88
C THR A 49 9.38 -14.09 9.89
N SER A 50 10.28 -14.12 8.91
CA SER A 50 11.35 -15.13 8.81
C SER A 50 12.37 -15.06 9.96
N GLN A 51 12.45 -13.92 10.65
CA GLN A 51 13.45 -13.65 11.69
C GLN A 51 12.89 -13.75 13.12
N PHE A 52 11.59 -14.01 13.30
CA PHE A 52 10.95 -14.02 14.62
C PHE A 52 11.49 -15.05 15.60
N LYS A 53 12.13 -16.13 15.11
CA LYS A 53 12.75 -17.14 15.97
C LYS A 53 14.07 -16.65 16.55
N SER A 54 14.90 -15.99 15.76
CA SER A 54 16.21 -15.47 16.17
C SER A 54 16.13 -14.10 16.82
N ASN A 55 15.09 -13.32 16.54
CA ASN A 55 14.85 -12.01 17.12
C ASN A 55 13.35 -11.86 17.49
N PRO A 56 12.95 -12.29 18.70
CA PRO A 56 11.56 -12.27 19.16
C PRO A 56 10.94 -10.86 19.22
N ASP A 57 11.75 -9.83 19.46
CA ASP A 57 11.28 -8.44 19.58
C ASP A 57 10.70 -7.90 18.27
N LEU A 58 11.10 -8.48 17.13
CA LEU A 58 10.53 -8.15 15.82
C LEU A 58 9.03 -8.42 15.73
N ARG A 59 8.45 -9.26 16.61
CA ARG A 59 6.99 -9.44 16.68
C ARG A 59 6.27 -8.16 17.11
N GLY A 60 6.86 -7.42 18.04
CA GLY A 60 6.34 -6.12 18.47
C GLY A 60 6.43 -5.10 17.32
N VAL A 61 7.58 -5.05 16.65
CA VAL A 61 7.78 -4.21 15.46
C VAL A 61 6.76 -4.54 14.36
N HIS A 62 6.55 -5.84 14.09
CA HIS A 62 5.53 -6.32 13.15
C HIS A 62 4.12 -5.86 13.55
N ALA A 63 3.76 -5.93 14.82
CA ALA A 63 2.45 -5.49 15.28
C ALA A 63 2.24 -3.98 15.06
N TYR A 64 3.21 -3.15 15.42
CA TYR A 64 3.13 -1.70 15.23
C TYR A 64 3.15 -1.30 13.76
N LEU A 65 4.10 -1.85 12.99
CA LEU A 65 4.21 -1.58 11.55
C LEU A 65 2.96 -2.03 10.81
N GLY A 66 2.44 -3.23 11.11
CA GLY A 66 1.19 -3.74 10.56
C GLY A 66 0.01 -2.82 10.85
N SER A 67 -0.09 -2.32 12.09
CA SER A 67 -1.15 -1.38 12.48
C SER A 67 -1.05 -0.05 11.73
N ALA A 68 0.15 0.49 11.53
CA ALA A 68 0.38 1.69 10.74
C ALA A 68 0.05 1.48 9.25
N ILE A 69 0.38 0.31 8.70
CA ILE A 69 0.00 -0.08 7.33
C ILE A 69 -1.53 -0.12 7.20
N MET A 70 -2.26 -0.61 8.20
CA MET A 70 -3.73 -0.59 8.16
C MET A 70 -4.30 0.84 8.09
N LEU A 71 -3.71 1.80 8.81
CA LEU A 71 -4.10 3.21 8.70
C LEU A 71 -3.79 3.76 7.30
N LEU A 72 -2.61 3.48 6.76
CA LEU A 72 -2.25 3.85 5.40
C LEU A 72 -3.25 3.30 4.38
N PHE A 73 -3.80 2.11 4.60
CA PHE A 73 -4.78 1.50 3.69
C PHE A 73 -6.11 2.26 3.67
N VAL A 74 -6.56 2.75 4.81
CA VAL A 74 -7.75 3.61 4.89
C VAL A 74 -7.49 4.90 4.10
N VAL A 75 -6.35 5.56 4.32
CA VAL A 75 -5.96 6.76 3.57
C VAL A 75 -5.88 6.49 2.07
N HIS A 76 -5.22 5.41 1.67
CA HIS A 76 -5.09 5.00 0.27
C HIS A 76 -6.44 4.76 -0.40
N GLY A 77 -7.38 4.11 0.30
CA GLY A 77 -8.74 3.89 -0.17
C GLY A 77 -9.51 5.19 -0.39
N ILE A 78 -9.42 6.14 0.55
CA ILE A 78 -10.01 7.48 0.42
C ILE A 78 -9.42 8.21 -0.80
N LEU A 79 -8.11 8.17 -0.98
CA LEU A 79 -7.43 8.79 -2.13
C LEU A 79 -7.82 8.11 -3.46
N GLY A 80 -8.05 6.80 -3.46
CA GLY A 80 -8.50 6.07 -4.63
C GLY A 80 -9.92 6.46 -5.04
N LEU A 81 -10.82 6.57 -4.06
CA LEU A 81 -12.17 7.06 -4.29
C LEU A 81 -12.14 8.52 -4.81
N GLN A 82 -11.32 9.38 -4.20
CA GLN A 82 -11.14 10.75 -4.66
C GLN A 82 -10.66 10.81 -6.11
N LEU A 83 -9.62 10.04 -6.46
CA LEU A 83 -9.05 10.01 -7.81
C LEU A 83 -10.10 9.57 -8.84
N GLY A 84 -10.84 8.50 -8.56
CA GLY A 84 -11.87 7.98 -9.46
C GLY A 84 -13.11 8.85 -9.61
N LEU A 85 -13.33 9.82 -8.71
CA LEU A 85 -14.38 10.84 -8.83
C LEU A 85 -13.89 12.17 -9.40
N SER A 86 -12.57 12.32 -9.61
CA SER A 86 -11.96 13.56 -10.11
C SER A 86 -11.95 13.67 -11.63
N TYR A 87 -12.12 12.55 -12.34
CA TYR A 87 -12.04 12.44 -13.80
C TYR A 87 -13.06 11.44 -14.34
#